data_AF-A0A1E7QZR5-F1
#
_entry.id   AF-A0A1E7QZR5-F1
#
_cell.length_a   1.000
_cell.length_b   1.000
_cell.length_c   1.000
_cell.angle_alpha   90.00
_cell.angle_beta   90.00
_cell.angle_gamma   90.00
#
_symmetry.space_group_name_H-M   'P 1'
#
loop_
_entity.id
_entity.type
_entity.pdbx_description
1 polymer ?
#
loop_
_entity_poly.entity_id
_entity_poly.type
_entity_poly.pdbx_seq_one_letter_code
_entity_poly.pdbx_strand_id
1 'polypeptide(L)'
;MTQLPEHPIMTVTGIRKSEGGFTGENGLVNYSNTVVTVLQPFSEQELLQGAIGLKSTEYKIKGAQFFDDYRHLHDRLPAQAQMIFKLDVTRKVPSVQLVAMKFEEPVKAQTKNVSN
;
A
#
# COMPACT_ATOMS: atom_id res chain seq x y z
N MET A 1 25.43 -24.81 2.21
CA MET A 1 24.06 -24.89 1.66
C MET A 1 23.18 -24.01 2.54
N THR A 2 22.85 -22.80 2.09
CA THR A 2 21.95 -21.90 2.82
C THR A 2 20.53 -22.40 2.59
N GLN A 3 19.89 -22.92 3.64
CA GLN A 3 18.48 -23.32 3.57
C GLN A 3 17.66 -22.07 3.24
N LEU A 4 16.93 -22.11 2.11
CA LEU A 4 15.92 -21.12 1.81
C LEU A 4 14.85 -21.19 2.92
N PRO A 5 14.34 -20.05 3.41
CA PRO A 5 13.34 -20.05 4.46
C PRO A 5 12.11 -20.86 4.03
N GLU A 6 11.62 -21.75 4.91
CA GLU A 6 10.42 -22.58 4.69
C GLU A 6 9.16 -21.75 4.42
N HIS A 7 9.22 -20.44 4.68
CA HIS A 7 8.15 -19.50 4.43
C HIS A 7 8.59 -18.44 3.42
N PRO A 8 7.73 -18.10 2.44
CA PRO A 8 8.02 -17.07 1.47
C PRO A 8 8.26 -15.72 2.18
N ILE A 9 9.48 -15.18 2.05
CA ILE A 9 9.81 -13.83 2.51
C ILE A 9 9.49 -12.84 1.39
N MET A 10 8.76 -11.79 1.73
CA MET A 10 8.41 -10.68 0.85
C MET A 10 8.88 -9.36 1.47
N THR A 11 9.43 -8.49 0.63
CA THR A 11 9.71 -7.10 1.01
C THR A 11 8.69 -6.19 0.36
N VAL A 12 8.00 -5.38 1.18
CA VAL A 12 7.05 -4.36 0.70
C VAL A 12 7.60 -2.99 1.05
N THR A 13 7.74 -2.13 0.04
CA THR A 13 8.19 -0.75 0.21
C THR A 13 7.15 0.21 -0.36
N GLY A 14 6.60 1.08 0.48
CA GLY A 14 5.71 2.17 0.07
C GLY A 14 6.48 3.48 -0.03
N ILE A 15 6.41 4.17 -1.17
CA ILE A 15 7.01 5.49 -1.38
C ILE A 15 5.91 6.48 -1.78
N ARG A 16 5.74 7.53 -0.98
CA ARG A 16 4.95 8.70 -1.38
C ARG A 16 5.71 9.45 -2.47
N LYS A 17 5.21 9.42 -3.70
CA LYS A 17 5.85 10.04 -4.88
C LYS A 17 5.62 11.54 -4.94
N SER A 18 4.40 11.98 -4.64
CA SER A 18 4.05 13.39 -4.63
C SER A 18 2.83 13.66 -3.75
N GLU A 19 2.73 14.89 -3.28
CA GLU A 19 1.57 15.45 -2.62
C GLU A 19 1.25 16.82 -3.22
N GLY A 20 0.01 17.25 -3.06
CA GLY A 20 -0.43 18.55 -3.53
C GLY A 20 -1.87 18.81 -3.13
N GLY A 21 -2.39 19.94 -3.60
CA GLY A 21 -3.80 20.24 -3.44
C GLY A 21 -4.35 21.03 -4.62
N PHE A 22 -5.65 20.94 -4.84
CA PHE A 22 -6.37 21.75 -5.80
C PHE A 22 -7.59 22.39 -5.14
N THR A 23 -7.99 23.56 -5.62
CA THR A 23 -9.19 24.23 -5.11
C THR A 23 -10.41 23.59 -5.76
N GLY A 24 -11.22 22.90 -4.97
CA GLY A 24 -12.55 22.43 -5.36
C GLY A 24 -13.64 23.43 -4.95
N GLU A 25 -14.89 23.15 -5.33
CA GLU A 25 -16.04 24.01 -5.04
C GLU A 25 -16.22 24.32 -3.53
N ASN A 26 -15.79 23.39 -2.66
CA ASN A 26 -15.94 23.50 -1.20
C ASN A 26 -14.61 23.76 -0.46
N GLY A 27 -13.55 24.17 -1.16
CA GLY A 27 -12.25 24.51 -0.55
C GLY A 27 -11.06 23.70 -1.08
N LEU A 28 -9.94 23.77 -0.35
CA LEU A 28 -8.70 23.09 -0.73
C LEU A 28 -8.83 21.57 -0.54
N VAL A 29 -8.61 20.82 -1.60
CA VAL A 29 -8.60 19.36 -1.63
C VAL A 29 -7.17 18.87 -1.71
N ASN A 30 -6.71 18.13 -0.70
CA ASN A 30 -5.37 17.55 -0.68
C ASN A 30 -5.35 16.17 -1.34
N TYR A 31 -4.25 15.83 -2.02
CA TYR A 31 -4.02 14.50 -2.59
C TYR A 31 -2.59 14.02 -2.35
N SER A 32 -2.41 12.69 -2.41
CA SER A 32 -1.09 12.06 -2.46
C SER A 32 -1.07 10.95 -3.51
N ASN A 33 0.03 10.86 -4.25
CA ASN A 33 0.32 9.73 -5.12
C ASN A 33 1.35 8.82 -4.43
N THR A 34 1.02 7.55 -4.29
CA THR A 34 1.87 6.57 -3.61
C THR A 34 2.17 5.42 -4.56
N VAL A 35 3.42 5.00 -4.59
CA VAL A 35 3.85 3.80 -5.31
C VAL A 35 4.27 2.78 -4.28
N VAL A 36 3.71 1.58 -4.39
CA VAL A 36 4.05 0.46 -3.52
C VAL A 36 4.72 -0.59 -4.37
N THR A 37 5.93 -0.97 -3.98
CA THR A 37 6.71 -1.98 -4.67
C THR A 37 6.80 -3.21 -3.78
N VAL A 38 6.42 -4.35 -4.33
CA VAL A 38 6.55 -5.66 -3.72
C VAL A 38 7.68 -6.40 -4.40
N LEU A 39 8.68 -6.81 -3.64
CA LEU A 39 9.81 -7.61 -4.12
C LEU A 39 9.66 -9.05 -3.63
N GLN A 40 9.78 -9.98 -4.58
CA GLN A 40 9.69 -11.41 -4.33
C GLN A 40 10.93 -12.13 -4.89
N PRO A 41 11.47 -13.14 -4.19
CA PRO A 41 12.49 -14.02 -4.75
C PRO A 41 12.01 -14.70 -6.03
N PHE A 42 12.92 -14.90 -6.98
CA PHE A 42 12.68 -15.82 -8.09
C PHE A 42 12.53 -17.26 -7.57
N SER A 43 11.74 -18.06 -8.27
CA SER A 43 11.71 -19.50 -8.02
C SER A 43 13.03 -20.15 -8.46
N GLU A 44 13.34 -21.34 -7.92
CA GLU A 44 14.55 -22.09 -8.32
C GLU A 44 14.58 -22.34 -9.84
N GLN A 45 13.43 -22.63 -10.44
CA GLN A 45 13.31 -22.87 -11.88
C GLN A 45 13.71 -21.62 -12.70
N GLU A 46 13.41 -20.42 -12.20
CA GLU A 46 13.75 -19.16 -12.87
C GLU A 46 15.22 -18.78 -12.65
N LEU A 47 15.77 -19.06 -11.47
CA LEU A 47 17.21 -18.90 -11.22
C LEU A 47 18.04 -19.81 -12.14
N LEU A 48 17.60 -21.06 -12.36
CA LEU A 48 18.23 -21.99 -13.31
C LEU A 48 18.15 -21.51 -14.76
N GLN A 49 17.13 -20.73 -15.10
CA GLN A 49 16.98 -20.10 -16.41
C GLN A 49 17.77 -18.78 -16.55
N GLY A 50 18.55 -18.40 -15.53
CA GLY A 50 19.41 -17.23 -15.54
C GLY A 50 18.78 -15.96 -14.98
N ALA A 51 17.69 -16.05 -14.21
CA ALA A 51 17.14 -14.88 -13.52
C ALA A 51 18.10 -14.35 -12.45
N ILE A 52 18.27 -13.02 -12.40
CA ILE A 52 19.14 -12.33 -11.45
C ILE A 52 18.31 -11.30 -10.68
N GLY A 53 18.45 -11.27 -9.35
CA GLY A 53 17.78 -10.29 -8.49
C GLY A 53 16.45 -10.77 -7.92
N LEU A 54 15.40 -9.93 -8.02
CA LEU A 54 14.07 -10.18 -7.46
C LEU A 54 12.99 -9.80 -8.49
N LYS A 55 11.82 -10.45 -8.41
CA LYS A 55 10.62 -9.99 -9.11
C LYS A 55 10.05 -8.77 -8.41
N SER A 56 9.73 -7.74 -9.19
CA SER A 56 9.08 -6.52 -8.69
C SER A 56 7.65 -6.42 -9.20
N THR A 57 6.71 -6.18 -8.30
CA THR A 57 5.33 -5.82 -8.61
C THR A 57 5.04 -4.43 -8.07
N GLU A 58 4.56 -3.52 -8.92
CA GLU A 58 4.27 -2.13 -8.53
C GLU A 58 2.76 -1.86 -8.50
N TYR A 59 2.29 -1.20 -7.43
CA TYR A 59 0.95 -0.65 -7.30
C TYR A 59 1.04 0.88 -7.29
N LYS A 60 0.44 1.51 -8.29
CA LYS A 60 0.38 2.98 -8.41
C LYS A 60 -0.97 3.47 -7.88
N ILE A 61 -0.96 4.07 -6.71
CA ILE A 61 -2.15 4.61 -6.05
C ILE A 61 -2.18 6.11 -6.29
N LYS A 62 -3.08 6.56 -7.16
CA LYS A 62 -3.15 7.97 -7.60
C LYS A 62 -4.28 8.70 -6.86
N GLY A 63 -3.95 9.46 -5.81
CA GLY A 63 -4.95 10.19 -5.04
C GLY A 63 -5.76 11.19 -5.86
N ALA A 64 -5.13 11.85 -6.85
CA ALA A 64 -5.83 12.82 -7.70
C ALA A 64 -6.82 12.17 -8.68
N GLN A 65 -6.52 10.96 -9.17
CA GLN A 65 -7.36 10.28 -10.19
C GLN A 65 -8.57 9.58 -9.56
N PHE A 66 -8.44 9.11 -8.32
CA PHE A 66 -9.48 8.40 -7.59
C PHE A 66 -10.06 9.26 -6.45
N PHE A 67 -10.04 10.58 -6.63
CA PHE A 67 -10.49 11.54 -5.61
C PHE A 67 -11.92 11.23 -5.13
N ASP A 68 -12.85 10.99 -6.05
CA ASP A 68 -14.25 10.70 -5.71
C ASP A 68 -14.40 9.41 -4.90
N ASP A 69 -13.57 8.40 -5.20
CA ASP A 69 -13.53 7.14 -4.46
C ASP A 69 -13.04 7.34 -3.02
N TYR A 70 -12.28 8.39 -2.74
CA TYR A 70 -11.81 8.73 -1.39
C TYR A 70 -12.57 9.89 -0.74
N ARG A 71 -13.53 10.50 -1.45
CA ARG A 71 -14.24 11.70 -0.97
C ARG A 71 -14.99 11.47 0.34
N HIS A 72 -15.48 10.24 0.54
CA HIS A 72 -16.16 9.83 1.78
C HIS A 72 -15.21 9.60 2.96
N LEU A 73 -13.90 9.60 2.72
CA LEU A 73 -12.88 9.38 3.75
C LEU A 73 -12.37 10.68 4.39
N HIS A 74 -12.93 11.85 4.05
CA HIS A 74 -12.70 13.16 4.69
C HIS A 74 -11.21 13.47 4.97
N ASP A 75 -10.50 13.99 3.96
CA ASP A 75 -9.10 14.44 4.01
C ASP A 75 -8.04 13.37 4.28
N ARG A 76 -8.40 12.10 4.16
CA ARG A 76 -7.44 11.00 4.29
C ARG A 76 -6.72 10.73 2.99
N LEU A 77 -5.40 10.81 3.05
CA LEU A 77 -4.52 10.56 1.92
C LEU A 77 -4.18 9.07 1.84
N PRO A 78 -4.05 8.47 0.64
CA PRO A 78 -3.59 7.09 0.50
C PRO A 78 -2.29 6.76 1.25
N ALA A 79 -1.41 7.75 1.43
CA ALA A 79 -0.20 7.61 2.23
C ALA A 79 -0.46 7.35 3.73
N GLN A 80 -1.66 7.64 4.24
CA GLN A 80 -2.09 7.41 5.62
C GLN A 80 -2.86 6.09 5.79
N ALA A 81 -3.11 5.36 4.69
CA ALA A 81 -3.80 4.09 4.75
C ALA A 81 -2.86 2.95 5.17
N GLN A 82 -3.37 2.07 6.02
CA GLN A 82 -2.82 0.73 6.17
C GLN A 82 -3.15 -0.09 4.92
N MET A 83 -2.13 -0.56 4.20
CA MET A 83 -2.30 -1.37 3.00
C MET A 83 -2.35 -2.85 3.38
N ILE A 84 -3.40 -3.54 2.94
CA ILE A 84 -3.62 -4.95 3.23
C ILE A 84 -3.29 -5.75 1.97
N PHE A 85 -2.31 -6.65 2.11
CA PHE A 85 -1.87 -7.54 1.04
C PHE A 85 -2.32 -8.96 1.35
N LYS A 86 -2.81 -9.66 0.32
CA LYS A 86 -3.02 -11.11 0.35
C LYS A 86 -1.86 -11.78 -0.38
N LEU A 87 -1.19 -12.70 0.31
CA LEU A 87 -0.26 -13.63 -0.32
C LEU A 87 -1.05 -14.85 -0.81
N ASP A 88 -1.15 -15.01 -2.12
CA ASP A 88 -1.74 -16.18 -2.76
C ASP A 88 -0.65 -17.23 -3.05
N VAL A 89 -0.61 -18.27 -2.20
CA VAL A 89 0.31 -19.42 -2.31
C VAL A 89 -0.30 -20.61 -3.07
N THR A 90 -1.54 -20.49 -3.54
CA THR A 90 -2.23 -21.60 -4.25
C THR A 90 -1.73 -21.79 -5.68
N ARG A 91 -1.05 -20.77 -6.21
CA ARG A 91 -0.50 -20.76 -7.57
C ARG A 91 0.90 -21.37 -7.59
N LYS A 92 1.31 -21.86 -8.78
CA LYS A 92 2.68 -22.37 -9.03
C LYS A 92 3.77 -21.37 -8.60
N VAL A 93 3.49 -20.07 -8.73
CA VAL A 93 4.34 -19.00 -8.22
C VAL A 93 3.51 -18.18 -7.22
N PRO A 94 3.93 -18.08 -5.95
CA PRO A 94 3.26 -17.24 -4.97
C PRO A 94 3.16 -15.80 -5.46
N SER A 95 1.96 -15.22 -5.41
CA SER A 95 1.71 -13.85 -5.88
C SER A 95 1.12 -13.00 -4.77
N VAL A 96 1.50 -11.73 -4.75
CA VAL A 96 1.00 -10.78 -3.77
C VAL A 96 -0.02 -9.90 -4.47
N GLN A 97 -1.11 -9.59 -3.76
CA GLN A 97 -2.17 -8.74 -4.27
C GLN A 97 -2.54 -7.72 -3.21
N LEU A 98 -2.53 -6.44 -3.55
CA LEU A 98 -3.16 -5.39 -2.74
C LEU A 98 -4.67 -5.63 -2.79
N VAL A 99 -5.27 -6.01 -1.67
CA VAL A 99 -6.70 -6.35 -1.60
C VAL A 99 -7.55 -5.26 -0.96
N ALA A 100 -6.96 -4.45 -0.08
CA ALA A 100 -7.67 -3.35 0.55
C ALA A 100 -6.71 -2.27 1.06
N MET A 101 -7.25 -1.06 1.20
CA MET A 101 -6.64 0.03 1.98
C MET A 101 -7.57 0.34 3.15
N LYS A 102 -7.04 0.25 4.36
CA LYS A 102 -7.78 0.53 5.59
C LYS A 102 -7.30 1.84 6.18
N PHE A 103 -8.23 2.75 6.41
CA PHE A 103 -7.94 4.03 7.04
C PHE A 103 -8.36 3.96 8.50
N GLU A 104 -7.46 4.26 9.45
CA GLU A 104 -7.79 4.27 10.88
C GLU A 104 -8.83 5.34 11.18
N GLU A 105 -9.94 5.00 11.84
CA GLU A 105 -10.94 6.00 12.27
C GLU A 105 -10.30 7.05 13.20
N PRO A 106 -10.78 8.31 13.19
CA PRO A 106 -10.22 9.31 14.06
C PRO A 106 -10.57 8.92 15.51
N VAL A 107 -9.56 8.89 16.39
CA VAL A 107 -9.81 8.78 17.83
C VAL A 107 -10.67 10.00 18.20
N LYS A 108 -11.96 9.78 18.49
CA LYS A 108 -12.81 10.82 19.08
C LYS A 108 -12.14 11.17 20.42
N ALA A 109 -11.56 12.36 20.50
CA ALA A 109 -11.02 12.88 21.74
C ALA A 109 -12.13 12.78 22.79
N GLN A 110 -11.93 11.95 23.81
CA GLN A 110 -12.82 11.92 24.95
C GLN A 110 -12.71 13.28 25.62
N THR A 111 -13.72 14.13 25.42
CA THR A 111 -13.89 15.38 26.15
C THR A 111 -14.02 15.01 27.62
N LYS A 112 -12.91 15.07 28.37
CA LYS A 112 -12.98 15.05 29.82
C LYS A 112 -13.68 16.34 30.23
N ASN A 113 -14.97 16.25 30.50
CA ASN A 113 -15.70 17.28 31.22
C ASN A 113 -15.08 17.35 32.62
N VAL A 114 -14.11 18.26 32.78
CA VAL A 114 -13.67 18.71 34.10
C VAL A 114 -14.66 19.79 34.51
N SER A 115 -15.72 19.38 35.19
CA SER A 115 -16.58 20.28 35.95
C SER A 115 -15.83 20.72 37.21
N ASN A 116 -15.52 22.02 37.28
CA ASN A 116 -15.17 22.72 38.52
C ASN A 116 -16.43 23.10 39.29
#